data_AF-A0A821DC26-F1
#
_entry.id   AF-A0A821DC26-F1
#
_cell.length_a   1.000
_cell.length_b   1.000
_cell.length_c   1.000
_cell.angle_alpha   90.00
_cell.angle_beta   90.00
_cell.angle_gamma   90.00
#
_symmetry.space_group_name_H-M   'P 1'
#
loop_
_entity.id
_entity.type
_entity.pdbx_description
1 polymer ?
#
loop_
_entity_poly.entity_id
_entity_poly.type
_entity_poly.pdbx_seq_one_letter_code
_entity_poly.pdbx_strand_id
1 'polypeptide(L)'
;MLTYENITIGQRVDVFHHDQILYGTVLYKGPIIGHRGIWLGIDLSTPDGDNDGTLKGRVYFRAPLNYGIFTTIDNVRLPEGFKRKRRSIYRTVNKKSIVEEELFGNTGKKQ
;
A
#
# COMPACT_ATOMS: atom_id res chain seq x y z
N MET A 1 -0.10 12.16 -3.58
CA MET A 1 -1.21 11.66 -2.78
C MET A 1 -2.03 10.68 -3.58
N LEU A 2 -1.86 9.40 -3.28
CA LEU A 2 -2.86 8.37 -3.57
C LEU A 2 -4.17 8.74 -2.87
N THR A 3 -5.28 8.50 -3.53
CA THR A 3 -6.63 8.66 -3.00
C THR A 3 -7.40 7.36 -3.18
N TYR A 4 -8.51 7.22 -2.45
CA TYR A 4 -9.34 6.05 -2.59
C TYR A 4 -9.75 5.83 -4.06
N GLU A 5 -10.11 6.86 -4.80
CA GLU A 5 -10.63 6.72 -6.16
C GLU A 5 -9.60 6.18 -7.17
N ASN A 6 -8.33 6.44 -6.93
CA ASN A 6 -7.31 6.30 -7.96
C ASN A 6 -6.36 5.09 -7.74
N ILE A 7 -6.43 4.43 -6.57
CA ILE A 7 -5.87 3.11 -6.35
C ILE A 7 -6.84 2.00 -6.77
N THR A 8 -6.33 0.98 -7.46
CA THR A 8 -7.14 -0.10 -8.06
C THR A 8 -6.65 -1.46 -7.57
N ILE A 9 -7.56 -2.43 -7.43
CA ILE A 9 -7.19 -3.83 -7.20
C ILE A 9 -6.34 -4.33 -8.37
N GLY A 10 -5.28 -5.10 -8.08
CA GLY A 10 -4.25 -5.51 -9.02
C GLY A 10 -3.12 -4.50 -9.22
N GLN A 11 -3.19 -3.32 -8.61
CA GLN A 11 -2.13 -2.31 -8.71
C GLN A 11 -0.91 -2.74 -7.87
N ARG A 12 0.28 -2.71 -8.48
CA ARG A 12 1.56 -2.82 -7.77
C ARG A 12 1.85 -1.54 -7.01
N VAL A 13 2.32 -1.67 -5.77
CA VAL A 13 2.57 -0.57 -4.84
C VAL A 13 3.79 -0.83 -3.97
N ASP A 14 4.41 0.26 -3.52
CA ASP A 14 5.34 0.24 -2.38
C ASP A 14 4.53 0.58 -1.12
N VAL A 15 4.84 -0.08 -0.01
CA VAL A 15 4.14 0.07 1.27
C VAL A 15 5.13 0.30 2.40
N PHE A 16 4.89 1.33 3.20
CA PHE A 16 5.62 1.53 4.44
C PHE A 16 4.96 0.70 5.55
N HIS A 17 5.70 -0.25 6.12
CA HIS A 17 5.23 -1.17 7.15
C HIS A 17 6.41 -1.64 8.00
N HIS A 18 6.24 -1.66 9.34
CA HIS A 18 7.30 -2.01 10.30
C HIS A 18 8.66 -1.32 10.02
N ASP A 19 8.62 -0.01 9.78
CA ASP A 19 9.81 0.82 9.45
C ASP A 19 10.58 0.37 8.19
N GLN A 20 9.92 -0.38 7.31
CA GLN A 20 10.48 -0.86 6.06
C GLN A 20 9.58 -0.51 4.88
N ILE A 21 10.18 -0.42 3.70
CA ILE A 21 9.46 -0.31 2.43
C ILE A 21 9.35 -1.71 1.85
N LEU A 22 8.13 -2.22 1.79
CA LEU A 22 7.78 -3.51 1.21
C LEU A 22 7.07 -3.32 -0.13
N TYR A 23 7.04 -4.36 -0.95
CA TYR A 23 6.47 -4.31 -2.29
C TYR A 23 5.34 -5.32 -2.41
N GLY A 24 4.20 -4.90 -2.98
CA GLY A 24 3.05 -5.79 -3.08
C GLY A 24 2.05 -5.41 -4.15
N THR A 25 0.96 -6.16 -4.15
CA THR A 25 -0.19 -5.96 -5.04
C THR A 25 -1.45 -5.74 -4.20
N VAL A 26 -2.20 -4.70 -4.52
CA VAL A 26 -3.50 -4.43 -3.87
C VAL A 26 -4.48 -5.53 -4.26
N LEU A 27 -4.98 -6.31 -3.30
CA LEU A 27 -6.00 -7.34 -3.52
C LEU A 27 -7.36 -6.98 -2.90
N TYR A 28 -7.37 -6.04 -1.96
CA TYR A 28 -8.60 -5.56 -1.34
C TYR A 28 -8.56 -4.05 -1.18
N LYS A 29 -9.74 -3.44 -1.29
CA LYS A 29 -9.96 -2.00 -1.12
C LYS A 29 -11.36 -1.81 -0.58
N GLY A 30 -11.49 -1.38 0.67
CA GLY A 30 -12.80 -1.21 1.30
C GLY A 30 -12.78 -1.13 2.83
N PRO A 31 -13.97 -1.09 3.44
CA PRO A 31 -14.11 -1.04 4.90
C PRO A 31 -13.85 -2.41 5.55
N ILE A 32 -13.17 -2.40 6.70
CA ILE A 32 -12.98 -3.59 7.53
C ILE A 32 -13.89 -3.52 8.76
N ILE A 33 -14.56 -4.63 9.07
CA ILE A 33 -15.44 -4.68 10.24
C ILE A 33 -14.64 -4.39 11.52
N GLY A 34 -15.15 -3.46 12.33
CA GLY A 34 -14.52 -3.04 13.58
C GLY A 34 -13.34 -2.08 13.42
N HIS A 35 -13.02 -1.63 12.20
CA HIS A 35 -11.99 -0.63 11.94
C HIS A 35 -12.61 0.56 11.20
N ARG A 36 -12.19 1.77 11.55
CA ARG A 36 -12.67 2.99 10.90
C ARG A 36 -11.92 3.23 9.58
N GLY A 37 -12.57 3.93 8.67
CA GLY A 37 -11.98 4.35 7.40
C GLY A 37 -11.88 3.25 6.36
N ILE A 38 -11.13 3.53 5.31
CA ILE A 38 -10.88 2.60 4.21
C ILE A 38 -9.51 1.95 4.39
N TRP A 39 -9.49 0.66 4.13
CA TRP A 39 -8.30 -0.17 4.20
C TRP A 39 -7.97 -0.77 2.85
N LEU A 40 -6.69 -1.00 2.65
CA LEU A 40 -6.13 -1.76 1.55
C LEU A 40 -5.65 -3.09 2.11
N GLY A 41 -6.02 -4.18 1.44
CA GLY A 41 -5.39 -5.48 1.64
C GLY A 41 -4.36 -5.69 0.55
N ILE A 42 -3.13 -5.98 0.94
CA ILE A 42 -2.00 -6.07 0.02
C ILE A 42 -1.36 -7.44 0.18
N ASP A 43 -1.16 -8.11 -0.94
CA ASP A 43 -0.34 -9.32 -1.05
C ASP A 43 1.10 -8.89 -1.33
N LEU A 44 1.95 -9.05 -0.32
CA LEU A 44 3.36 -8.70 -0.37
C LEU A 44 4.12 -9.65 -1.29
N SER A 45 5.31 -9.22 -1.70
CA SER A 45 6.22 -10.06 -2.50
C SER A 45 7.10 -10.95 -1.63
N THR A 46 7.11 -10.72 -0.32
CA THR A 46 7.95 -11.40 0.68
C THR A 46 7.10 -11.74 1.93
N PRO A 47 7.51 -12.73 2.76
CA PRO A 47 6.77 -13.18 3.95
C PRO A 47 6.89 -12.22 5.15
N ASP A 48 6.89 -10.90 4.91
CA ASP A 48 7.08 -9.85 5.91
C ASP A 48 5.75 -9.19 6.33
N GLY A 49 4.63 -9.87 6.09
CA GLY A 49 3.28 -9.44 6.43
C GLY A 49 2.73 -10.15 7.68
N ASP A 50 1.51 -9.75 8.05
CA ASP A 50 0.90 -10.12 9.34
C ASP A 50 -0.17 -11.21 9.23
N ASN A 51 -0.68 -11.45 8.02
CA ASN A 51 -1.85 -12.28 7.80
C ASN A 51 -1.85 -12.96 6.42
N ASP A 52 -2.92 -13.66 6.11
CA ASP A 52 -3.19 -14.34 4.83
C ASP A 52 -4.37 -13.70 4.08
N GLY A 53 -4.81 -12.51 4.51
CA GLY A 53 -6.02 -11.82 4.07
C GLY A 53 -7.28 -12.13 4.89
N THR A 54 -7.14 -12.92 5.96
CA THR A 54 -8.21 -13.20 6.92
C THR A 54 -8.08 -12.34 8.17
N LEU A 55 -9.18 -11.76 8.63
CA LEU A 55 -9.25 -11.05 9.91
C LEU A 55 -10.48 -11.49 10.70
N LYS A 56 -10.27 -11.97 11.93
CA LYS A 56 -11.35 -12.45 12.84
C LYS A 56 -12.30 -13.45 12.15
N GLY A 57 -11.75 -14.41 11.41
CA GLY A 57 -12.51 -15.45 10.70
C GLY A 57 -13.22 -15.01 9.42
N ARG A 58 -13.01 -13.77 8.96
CA ARG A 58 -13.54 -13.26 7.68
C ARG A 58 -12.43 -13.05 6.68
N VAL A 59 -12.62 -13.56 5.48
CA VAL A 59 -11.67 -13.44 4.36
C VAL A 59 -11.99 -12.17 3.57
N TYR A 60 -11.03 -11.25 3.49
CA TYR A 60 -11.14 -10.02 2.69
C TYR A 60 -10.39 -10.14 1.37
N PHE A 61 -9.23 -10.80 1.40
CA PHE A 61 -8.46 -11.23 0.24
C PHE A 61 -7.76 -12.56 0.56
N ARG A 62 -7.01 -13.11 -0.39
CA ARG A 62 -6.22 -14.32 -0.18
C ARG A 62 -4.76 -14.03 -0.51
N ALA A 63 -3.88 -14.33 0.41
CA ALA A 63 -2.43 -14.31 0.27
C ALA A 63 -1.85 -15.55 0.98
N PRO A 64 -0.61 -15.94 0.71
CA PRO A 64 0.08 -16.91 1.54
C PRO A 64 0.23 -16.41 2.99
N LEU A 65 0.47 -17.34 3.93
CA LEU A 65 0.69 -17.01 5.33
C LEU A 65 1.87 -16.03 5.48
N ASN A 66 1.64 -14.92 6.19
CA ASN A 66 2.59 -13.82 6.40
C ASN A 66 2.91 -13.01 5.12
N TYR A 67 2.07 -13.05 4.09
CA TYR A 67 2.22 -12.18 2.91
C TYR A 67 1.14 -11.10 2.88
N GLY A 68 0.03 -11.30 3.56
CA GLY A 68 -1.06 -10.34 3.64
C GLY A 68 -0.78 -9.25 4.66
N ILE A 69 -1.04 -8.01 4.28
CA ILE A 69 -1.14 -6.87 5.21
C ILE A 69 -2.43 -6.10 4.98
N PHE A 70 -2.93 -5.49 6.06
CA PHE A 70 -3.98 -4.47 5.99
C PHE A 70 -3.36 -3.12 6.35
N THR A 71 -3.49 -2.13 5.47
CA THR A 71 -2.91 -0.79 5.68
C THR A 71 -3.83 0.31 5.16
N THR A 72 -3.55 1.56 5.56
CA THR A 72 -4.23 2.75 5.03
C THR A 72 -3.49 3.29 3.82
N ILE A 73 -4.16 4.14 3.04
CA ILE A 73 -3.61 4.69 1.80
C ILE A 73 -2.38 5.58 2.03
N ASP A 74 -2.27 6.18 3.22
CA ASP A 74 -1.17 7.09 3.58
C ASP A 74 0.17 6.35 3.66
N ASN A 75 0.15 5.04 3.86
CA ASN A 75 1.34 4.19 3.92
C ASN A 75 1.70 3.60 2.56
N VAL A 76 1.08 4.04 1.47
CA VAL A 76 1.22 3.42 0.15
C VAL A 76 1.68 4.46 -0.86
N ARG A 77 2.51 4.05 -1.82
CA ARG A 77 2.83 4.84 -3.02
C ARG A 77 2.90 3.97 -4.27
N LEU A 78 2.88 4.60 -5.43
CA LEU A 78 3.16 3.90 -6.68
C LEU A 78 4.67 3.63 -6.80
N PRO A 79 5.09 2.47 -7.33
CA PRO A 79 6.50 2.18 -7.54
C PRO A 79 7.15 3.19 -8.49
N GLU A 80 8.44 3.42 -8.32
CA GLU A 80 9.20 4.29 -9.21
C GLU A 80 9.16 3.79 -10.67
N GLY A 81 9.15 4.72 -11.62
CA GLY A 81 9.14 4.38 -13.05
C GLY A 81 7.80 3.91 -13.62
N PHE A 82 6.75 3.76 -12.80
CA PHE A 82 5.42 3.39 -13.29
C PHE A 82 4.84 4.49 -14.20
N LYS A 83 4.79 4.23 -15.53
CA LYS A 83 4.23 5.17 -16.52
C LYS A 83 2.71 5.23 -16.34
N ARG A 84 2.26 6.29 -15.68
CA ARG A 84 0.84 6.57 -15.43
C ARG A 84 0.09 6.69 -16.77
N LYS A 85 -1.01 5.94 -16.95
CA LYS A 85 -1.87 6.08 -18.14
C LYS A 85 -2.30 7.55 -18.28
N ARG A 86 -2.35 8.11 -19.49
CA ARG A 86 -2.56 9.56 -19.78
C ARG A 86 -3.84 10.18 -19.18
N ARG A 87 -4.79 9.37 -18.68
CA ARG A 87 -6.01 9.82 -17.97
C ARG A 87 -5.89 9.79 -16.44
N SER A 88 -4.68 9.54 -15.93
CA SER A 88 -4.38 9.55 -14.50
C SER A 88 -4.51 10.98 -13.98
N ILE A 89 -5.60 11.26 -13.24
CA ILE A 89 -5.85 12.54 -12.55
C ILE A 89 -4.82 12.85 -11.45
N TYR A 90 -3.84 11.98 -11.25
CA TYR A 90 -2.62 12.30 -10.52
C TYR A 90 -1.80 13.32 -11.32
N ARG A 91 -2.23 14.57 -11.25
CA ARG A 91 -1.31 15.69 -11.39
C ARG A 91 -0.23 15.40 -10.37
N THR A 92 0.99 15.12 -10.85
CA THR A 92 2.17 14.89 -10.01
C THR A 92 2.06 15.79 -8.81
N VAL A 93 1.78 15.18 -7.64
CA VAL A 93 1.88 15.89 -6.37
C VAL A 93 3.22 16.61 -6.47
N ASN A 94 3.20 17.90 -6.15
CA ASN A 94 4.39 18.72 -6.14
C ASN A 94 5.55 17.86 -5.60
N LYS A 95 6.71 17.85 -6.29
CA LYS A 95 7.85 17.02 -5.89
C LYS A 95 8.19 17.18 -4.39
N LYS A 96 7.73 18.27 -3.76
CA LYS A 96 7.75 18.55 -2.32
C LYS A 96 6.51 18.04 -1.56
N SER A 97 5.99 16.84 -1.82
CA SER A 97 4.94 16.28 -0.97
C SER A 97 5.61 15.76 0.31
N ILE A 98 5.88 16.68 1.23
CA ILE A 98 6.75 16.49 2.41
C ILE A 98 6.39 15.20 3.18
N VAL A 99 5.08 14.91 3.31
CA VAL A 99 4.58 13.71 4.02
C VAL A 99 5.02 12.40 3.34
N GLU A 100 4.94 12.30 2.02
CA GLU A 100 5.37 11.08 1.30
C GLU A 100 6.91 10.94 1.33
N GLU A 101 7.66 12.06 1.23
CA GLU A 101 9.12 12.00 1.31
C GLU A 101 9.62 11.66 2.72
N GLU A 102 8.99 12.14 3.79
CA GLU A 102 9.41 11.78 5.16
C GLU A 102 9.12 10.32 5.50
N LEU A 103 7.96 9.79 5.09
CA LEU A 103 7.57 8.40 5.32
C LEU A 103 8.51 7.40 4.60
N PHE A 104 8.95 7.74 3.39
CA PHE A 104 9.76 6.85 2.54
C PHE A 104 11.23 7.28 2.40
N GLY A 105 11.65 8.39 3.04
CA GLY A 105 12.93 9.06 2.79
C GLY A 105 14.08 8.64 3.70
N ASN A 106 13.83 7.86 4.75
CA ASN A 106 14.86 7.54 5.76
C ASN A 106 15.56 6.19 5.57
N THR A 107 15.17 5.36 4.60
CA THR A 107 15.72 3.99 4.47
C THR A 107 16.90 3.89 3.49
N GLY A 108 17.80 4.88 3.50
CA GLY A 108 18.84 4.97 2.47
C GLY A 108 20.08 5.80 2.78
N LYS A 109 20.54 5.86 4.04
CA LYS A 109 21.96 6.18 4.36
C LYS A 109 22.40 5.45 5.62
N LYS A 110 22.77 4.17 5.48
CA LYS A 110 23.80 3.60 6.36
C LYS A 110 25.15 3.96 5.73
N GLN A 111 25.99 4.65 6.52
CA GLN A 111 27.41 4.87 6.25
C GLN A 111 28.14 3.53 6.12
#